data_AF-A0A920GT02-F1
#
_entry.id   AF-A0A920GT02-F1
#
_cell.length_a   1.000
_cell.length_b   1.000
_cell.length_c   1.000
_cell.angle_alpha   90.00
_cell.angle_beta   90.00
_cell.angle_gamma   90.00
#
_symmetry.space_group_name_H-M   'P 1'
#
loop_
_entity.id
_entity.type
_entity.pdbx_description
1 polymer ?
#
loop_
_entity_poly.entity_id
_entity_poly.type
_entity_poly.pdbx_seq_one_letter_code
_entity_poly.pdbx_strand_id
1 'polypeptide(L)'
;MADTLGLDTYNFPYDFPEERWPQEIQSTQSVITEQEFVPIQNDYGGFIYAGATMAFTAGYWVLGAFKPSHISFIGCDMHYPKRGKTHFYGKGTADPLREDISLMSLKAKSNRFFCLAHEQGCHVGNLSDGPSKLTFPRICSTPSWPEPPNLRKDLIVKALTQEKDLGYFDISGRYWENLDRYDYKEIKKIDNIWERVF
;
A
#
# COMPACT_ATOMS: atom_id res chain seq x y z
N MET A 1 -1.27 -24.37 22.79
CA MET A 1 -1.70 -22.96 22.78
C MET A 1 -0.57 -22.20 22.14
N ALA A 2 -0.73 -21.80 20.87
CA ALA A 2 0.23 -20.90 20.26
C ALA A 2 -0.11 -19.51 20.81
N ASP A 3 0.80 -18.94 21.59
CA ASP A 3 0.71 -17.53 21.99
C ASP A 3 0.75 -16.68 20.72
N THR A 4 -0.42 -16.31 20.21
CA THR A 4 -0.55 -15.17 19.30
C THR A 4 -0.34 -13.93 20.15
N LEU A 5 0.92 -13.66 20.50
CA LEU A 5 1.38 -12.31 20.83
C LEU A 5 0.96 -11.44 19.64
N GLY A 6 0.02 -10.52 19.88
CA GLY A 6 -0.26 -9.45 18.93
C GLY A 6 1.03 -8.66 18.74
N LEU A 7 1.68 -8.85 17.60
CA LEU A 7 2.87 -8.10 17.23
C LEU A 7 2.41 -6.73 16.74
N ASP A 8 2.39 -5.77 17.65
CA ASP A 8 2.16 -4.37 17.32
C ASP A 8 3.41 -3.85 16.61
N THR A 9 3.23 -3.28 15.42
CA THR A 9 4.36 -2.89 14.58
C THR A 9 4.25 -1.42 14.19
N TYR A 10 5.33 -0.66 14.41
CA TYR A 10 5.47 0.71 13.94
C TYR A 10 6.32 0.74 12.67
N ASN A 11 5.78 1.32 11.60
CA ASN A 11 6.49 1.43 10.33
C ASN A 11 6.83 2.91 10.06
N PHE A 12 8.12 3.23 9.94
CA PHE A 12 8.61 4.60 9.78
C PHE A 12 9.32 4.79 8.44
N PRO A 13 8.97 5.82 7.64
CA PRO A 13 9.78 6.18 6.49
C PRO A 13 11.11 6.77 6.94
N TYR A 14 12.12 6.72 6.06
CA TYR A 14 13.49 7.13 6.36
C TYR A 14 13.63 8.59 6.82
N ASP A 15 12.69 9.45 6.44
CA ASP A 15 12.68 10.88 6.71
C ASP A 15 11.80 11.26 7.91
N PHE A 16 11.19 10.29 8.60
CA PHE A 16 10.42 10.57 9.81
C PHE A 16 11.34 10.65 11.04
N PRO A 17 11.47 11.82 11.69
CA PRO A 17 12.46 12.02 12.74
C PRO A 17 12.24 11.12 13.97
N GLU A 18 13.30 10.47 14.45
CA GLU A 18 13.27 9.53 15.59
C GLU A 18 12.73 10.17 16.87
N GLU A 19 12.99 11.47 17.09
CA GLU A 19 12.46 12.21 18.25
C GLU A 19 10.92 12.33 18.26
N ARG A 20 10.27 12.03 17.13
CA ARG A 20 8.80 12.01 17.00
C ARG A 20 8.21 10.61 17.08
N TRP A 21 9.05 9.58 17.24
CA TRP A 21 8.60 8.20 17.42
C TRP A 21 7.99 8.03 18.83
N PRO A 22 7.19 6.96 19.06
CA PRO A 22 6.82 6.57 20.41
C PRO A 22 8.07 6.46 21.29
N GLN A 23 8.10 7.20 22.41
CA GLN A 23 9.26 7.24 23.31
C GLN A 23 9.40 5.96 24.14
N GLU A 24 8.30 5.21 24.28
CA GLU A 24 8.26 3.93 24.94
C GLU A 24 7.77 2.90 23.92
N ILE A 25 8.67 1.99 23.54
CA ILE A 25 8.35 0.83 22.70
C ILE A 25 8.38 -0.39 23.61
N GLN A 26 7.26 -1.07 23.74
CA GLN A 26 7.13 -2.26 24.57
C GLN A 26 7.87 -3.45 23.95
N SER A 27 8.21 -4.46 24.75
CA SER A 27 8.87 -5.67 24.23
C SER A 27 8.00 -6.49 23.26
N THR A 28 6.68 -6.26 23.26
CA THR A 28 5.73 -6.84 22.31
C THR A 28 5.60 -6.03 21.01
N GLN A 29 6.23 -4.86 20.95
CA GLN A 29 6.20 -3.95 19.82
C GLN A 29 7.49 -4.06 19.00
N SER A 30 7.36 -3.96 17.69
CA SER A 30 8.48 -3.98 16.76
C SER A 30 8.54 -2.68 15.95
N VAL A 31 9.76 -2.25 15.64
CA VAL A 31 10.01 -1.12 14.74
C VAL A 31 10.45 -1.68 13.40
N ILE A 32 9.82 -1.19 12.34
CA ILE A 32 10.11 -1.53 10.95
C ILE A 32 10.50 -0.25 10.24
N THR A 33 11.69 -0.28 9.66
CA THR A 33 12.30 0.80 8.90
C THR A 33 12.49 0.37 7.45
N GLU A 34 13.10 1.25 6.64
CA GLU A 34 13.43 0.92 5.26
C GLU A 34 14.30 -0.34 5.13
N GLN A 35 15.10 -0.67 6.15
CA GLN A 35 15.92 -1.89 6.17
C GLN A 35 15.06 -3.16 6.08
N GLU A 36 13.89 -3.15 6.72
CA GLU A 36 12.97 -4.28 6.75
C GLU A 36 11.96 -4.24 5.60
N PHE A 37 11.37 -3.08 5.29
CA PHE A 37 10.30 -3.02 4.30
C PHE A 37 10.77 -2.89 2.87
N VAL A 38 11.93 -2.29 2.57
CA VAL A 38 12.38 -2.11 1.18
C VAL A 38 12.62 -3.44 0.46
N PRO A 39 13.31 -4.43 1.05
CA PRO A 39 13.52 -5.73 0.39
C PRO A 39 12.19 -6.40 0.03
N ILE A 40 11.23 -6.42 0.96
CA ILE A 40 9.90 -7.01 0.72
C ILE A 40 9.14 -6.20 -0.33
N GLN A 41 9.14 -4.87 -0.27
CA GLN A 41 8.50 -4.03 -1.28
C GLN A 41 9.06 -4.32 -2.69
N ASN A 42 10.37 -4.56 -2.81
CA ASN A 42 11.03 -4.87 -4.06
C ASN A 42 10.60 -6.23 -4.64
N ASP A 43 10.35 -7.23 -3.79
CA ASP A 43 9.77 -8.51 -4.21
C ASP A 43 8.36 -8.32 -4.85
N TYR A 44 7.67 -7.24 -4.49
CA TYR A 44 6.40 -6.81 -5.07
C TYR A 44 6.53 -5.78 -6.19
N GLY A 45 7.71 -5.59 -6.78
CA GLY A 45 7.94 -4.67 -7.90
C GLY A 45 8.28 -3.23 -7.48
N GLY A 46 8.61 -3.01 -6.20
CA GLY A 46 9.11 -1.73 -5.70
C GLY A 46 8.05 -0.63 -5.62
N PHE A 47 8.50 0.55 -5.17
CA PHE A 47 7.60 1.66 -4.78
C PHE A 47 6.84 2.29 -5.95
N ILE A 48 7.40 2.29 -7.17
CA ILE A 48 6.75 2.85 -8.36
C ILE A 48 5.42 2.15 -8.64
N TYR A 49 5.40 0.82 -8.56
CA TYR A 49 4.20 0.03 -8.79
C TYR A 49 3.37 -0.19 -7.53
N ALA A 50 4.01 -0.39 -6.37
CA ALA A 50 3.33 -0.61 -5.09
C ALA A 50 2.66 0.66 -4.51
N GLY A 51 3.17 1.84 -4.87
CA GLY A 51 2.76 3.14 -4.32
C GLY A 51 3.51 3.48 -3.04
N ALA A 52 4.12 4.67 -2.98
CA ALA A 52 4.97 5.09 -1.86
C ALA A 52 4.21 5.73 -0.69
N THR A 53 3.02 5.23 -0.35
CA THR A 53 2.32 5.63 0.87
C THR A 53 2.70 4.67 2.00
N MET A 54 2.81 5.16 3.23
CA MET A 54 3.12 4.27 4.37
C MET A 54 2.07 3.18 4.58
N ALA A 55 0.80 3.42 4.22
CA ALA A 55 -0.23 2.38 4.33
C ALA A 55 -0.02 1.26 3.29
N PHE A 56 0.36 1.58 2.05
CA PHE A 56 0.72 0.55 1.07
C PHE A 56 2.03 -0.14 1.44
N THR A 57 3.06 0.60 1.88
CA THR A 57 4.32 0.04 2.36
C THR A 57 4.11 -0.95 3.50
N ALA A 58 3.33 -0.57 4.52
CA ALA A 58 2.96 -1.45 5.62
C ALA A 58 2.14 -2.66 5.13
N GLY A 59 1.20 -2.45 4.21
CA GLY A 59 0.39 -3.52 3.62
C GLY A 59 1.24 -4.58 2.91
N TYR A 60 2.14 -4.17 2.03
CA TYR A 60 3.04 -5.09 1.32
C TYR A 60 4.04 -5.76 2.25
N TRP A 61 4.58 -5.01 3.23
CA TRP A 61 5.45 -5.60 4.25
C TRP A 61 4.73 -6.69 5.04
N VAL A 62 3.52 -6.43 5.56
CA VAL A 62 2.70 -7.44 6.27
C VAL A 62 2.41 -8.64 5.36
N LEU A 63 2.02 -8.39 4.10
CA LEU A 63 1.72 -9.44 3.15
C LEU A 63 2.93 -10.36 2.90
N GLY A 64 4.12 -9.80 2.68
CA GLY A 64 5.35 -10.57 2.44
C GLY A 64 5.95 -11.21 3.69
N ALA A 65 5.98 -10.48 4.81
CA ALA A 65 6.64 -10.89 6.05
C ALA A 65 5.82 -11.96 6.81
N PHE A 66 4.50 -11.74 6.92
CA PHE A 66 3.63 -12.61 7.71
C PHE A 66 2.78 -13.56 6.87
N LYS A 67 2.58 -13.27 5.58
CA LYS A 67 1.72 -14.08 4.67
C LYS A 67 0.37 -14.41 5.32
N PRO A 68 -0.35 -13.40 5.83
CA PRO A 68 -1.57 -13.62 6.59
C PRO A 68 -2.69 -14.13 5.67
N SER A 69 -3.70 -14.76 6.26
CA SER A 69 -4.95 -15.07 5.56
C SER A 69 -5.87 -13.85 5.42
N HIS A 70 -5.67 -12.81 6.24
CA HIS A 70 -6.53 -11.63 6.29
C HIS A 70 -5.75 -10.35 6.62
N ILE A 71 -6.09 -9.25 5.93
CA ILE A 71 -5.61 -7.89 6.24
C ILE A 71 -6.80 -6.93 6.24
N SER A 72 -6.93 -6.14 7.31
CA SER A 72 -7.95 -5.10 7.44
C SER A 72 -7.30 -3.72 7.48
N PHE A 73 -7.72 -2.83 6.60
CA PHE A 73 -7.30 -1.42 6.61
C PHE A 73 -8.31 -0.57 7.38
N ILE A 74 -7.81 0.37 8.19
CA ILE A 74 -8.62 1.36 8.89
C ILE A 74 -7.85 2.69 8.97
N GLY A 75 -8.56 3.82 8.86
CA GLY A 75 -7.97 5.15 9.08
C GLY A 75 -7.06 5.68 7.96
N CYS A 76 -6.88 4.93 6.87
CA CYS A 76 -6.04 5.32 5.72
C CYS A 76 -6.78 5.16 4.39
N ASP A 77 -7.96 5.78 4.26
CA ASP A 77 -8.83 5.65 3.09
C ASP A 77 -8.32 6.31 1.80
N MET A 78 -7.14 6.94 1.83
CA MET A 78 -6.54 7.57 0.65
C MET A 78 -7.47 8.60 -0.01
N HIS A 79 -8.37 9.20 0.78
CA HIS A 79 -9.36 10.16 0.31
C HIS A 79 -8.97 11.59 0.71
N TYR A 80 -8.63 12.40 -0.30
CA TYR A 80 -8.11 13.75 -0.12
C TYR A 80 -8.98 14.75 -0.91
N PRO A 81 -10.09 15.23 -0.34
CA PRO A 81 -10.94 16.20 -1.00
C PRO A 81 -10.21 17.54 -1.17
N LYS A 82 -10.40 18.22 -2.31
CA LYS A 82 -9.79 19.53 -2.60
C LYS A 82 -10.23 20.64 -1.64
N ARG A 83 -11.34 20.44 -0.92
CA ARG A 83 -11.91 21.38 0.05
C ARG A 83 -12.40 20.60 1.26
N GLY A 84 -12.26 21.20 2.45
CA GLY A 84 -12.65 20.59 3.72
C GLY A 84 -11.45 20.07 4.52
N LYS A 85 -11.72 19.49 5.69
CA LYS A 85 -10.69 18.86 6.51
C LYS A 85 -10.30 17.53 5.86
N THR A 86 -9.02 17.36 5.56
CA THR A 86 -8.46 16.04 5.26
C THR A 86 -8.03 15.40 6.58
N HIS A 87 -8.09 14.07 6.68
CA HIS A 87 -7.56 13.33 7.84
C HIS A 87 -6.03 13.14 7.74
N PHE A 88 -5.31 14.06 7.11
CA PHE A 88 -3.85 14.09 7.21
C PHE A 88 -3.52 14.51 8.65
N TYR A 89 -2.73 13.72 9.37
CA TYR A 89 -2.50 13.83 10.81
C TYR A 89 -2.37 15.29 11.32
N GLY A 90 -3.39 15.78 12.04
CA GLY A 90 -3.35 17.03 12.80
C GLY A 90 -3.69 18.33 12.03
N LYS A 91 -3.16 19.46 12.54
CA LYS A 91 -3.16 20.78 11.86
C LYS A 91 -1.95 20.96 10.93
N GLY A 92 -1.15 19.91 10.74
CA GLY A 92 0.07 19.96 9.95
C GLY A 92 -0.24 20.41 8.52
N THR A 93 0.69 21.14 7.91
CA THR A 93 0.69 21.36 6.47
C THR A 93 0.44 20.00 5.84
N ALA A 94 -0.64 19.86 5.05
CA ALA A 94 -0.83 18.64 4.29
C ALA A 94 0.50 18.35 3.58
N ASP A 95 0.91 17.10 3.48
CA ASP A 95 1.64 16.72 2.28
C ASP A 95 0.52 16.57 1.24
N PRO A 96 0.19 17.62 0.46
CA PRO A 96 -0.88 17.53 -0.51
C PRO A 96 -0.40 16.53 -1.55
N LEU A 97 -0.71 15.25 -1.35
CA LEU A 97 -0.38 14.12 -2.22
C LEU A 97 0.69 14.53 -3.23
N ARG A 98 1.95 14.60 -2.76
CA ARG A 98 3.05 15.14 -3.55
C ARG A 98 2.90 14.71 -5.00
N GLU A 99 3.10 15.62 -5.94
CA GLU A 99 3.07 15.27 -7.35
C GLU A 99 4.23 14.29 -7.60
N ASP A 100 3.90 13.01 -7.54
CA ASP A 100 4.86 11.92 -7.42
C ASP A 100 4.41 10.77 -8.29
N ILE A 101 5.38 10.23 -9.02
CA ILE A 101 5.19 9.22 -10.04
C ILE A 101 4.65 7.89 -9.47
N SER A 102 4.91 7.59 -8.20
CA SER A 102 4.38 6.41 -7.51
C SER A 102 2.93 6.60 -7.02
N LEU A 103 2.40 7.83 -7.03
CA LEU A 103 1.09 8.17 -6.46
C LEU A 103 0.07 8.67 -7.51
N MET A 104 0.40 8.53 -8.80
CA MET A 104 -0.41 9.00 -9.93
C MET A 104 -1.86 8.50 -9.90
N SER A 105 -2.08 7.24 -9.52
CA SER A 105 -3.41 6.71 -9.21
C SER A 105 -3.42 5.83 -7.96
N LEU A 106 -3.86 6.38 -6.84
CA LEU A 106 -4.11 5.62 -5.61
C LEU A 106 -5.11 4.48 -5.80
N LYS A 107 -6.08 4.66 -6.69
CA LYS A 107 -7.03 3.61 -7.05
C LYS A 107 -6.30 2.44 -7.72
N ALA A 108 -5.42 2.71 -8.68
CA ALA A 108 -4.60 1.68 -9.31
C ALA A 108 -3.71 0.95 -8.28
N LYS A 109 -3.05 1.68 -7.39
CA LYS A 109 -2.20 1.10 -6.34
C LYS A 109 -2.99 0.21 -5.38
N SER A 110 -4.18 0.66 -4.99
CA SER A 110 -5.11 -0.15 -4.19
C SER A 110 -5.52 -1.42 -4.92
N ASN A 111 -5.92 -1.33 -6.19
CA ASN A 111 -6.33 -2.49 -6.99
C ASN A 111 -5.20 -3.50 -7.15
N ARG A 112 -3.98 -3.02 -7.41
CA ARG A 112 -2.78 -3.86 -7.51
C ARG A 112 -2.51 -4.62 -6.22
N PHE A 113 -2.49 -3.92 -5.09
CA PHE A 113 -2.31 -4.57 -3.78
C PHE A 113 -3.38 -5.64 -3.53
N PHE A 114 -4.66 -5.31 -3.78
CA PHE A 114 -5.76 -6.25 -3.61
C PHE A 114 -5.58 -7.52 -4.44
N CYS A 115 -5.24 -7.37 -5.73
CA CYS A 115 -5.06 -8.51 -6.63
C CYS A 115 -3.89 -9.40 -6.19
N LEU A 116 -2.76 -8.80 -5.80
CA LEU A 116 -1.58 -9.55 -5.34
C LEU A 116 -1.83 -10.26 -4.00
N ALA A 117 -2.52 -9.61 -3.06
CA ALA A 117 -2.93 -10.25 -1.82
C ALA A 117 -3.90 -11.42 -2.06
N HIS A 118 -4.89 -11.22 -2.94
CA HIS A 118 -5.85 -12.26 -3.31
C HIS A 118 -5.17 -13.47 -3.97
N GLU A 119 -4.20 -13.24 -4.87
CA GLU A 119 -3.42 -14.32 -5.49
C GLU A 119 -2.63 -15.14 -4.46
N GLN A 120 -2.23 -14.52 -3.33
CA GLN A 120 -1.60 -15.20 -2.20
C GLN A 120 -2.58 -15.83 -1.21
N GLY A 121 -3.88 -15.82 -1.50
CA GLY A 121 -4.90 -16.35 -0.60
C GLY A 121 -5.17 -15.47 0.63
N CYS A 122 -4.80 -14.18 0.57
CA CYS A 122 -5.07 -13.21 1.61
C CYS A 122 -6.34 -12.40 1.28
N HIS A 123 -7.34 -12.46 2.17
CA HIS A 123 -8.52 -11.60 2.11
C HIS A 123 -8.16 -10.20 2.60
N VAL A 124 -8.47 -9.18 1.80
CA VAL A 124 -8.23 -7.77 2.16
C VAL A 124 -9.56 -7.05 2.28
N GLY A 125 -9.74 -6.30 3.36
CA GLY A 125 -10.95 -5.52 3.59
C GLY A 125 -10.68 -4.16 4.20
N ASN A 126 -11.70 -3.30 4.16
CA ASN A 126 -11.65 -1.96 4.71
C ASN A 126 -12.71 -1.80 5.82
N LEU A 127 -12.27 -1.44 7.02
CA LEU A 127 -13.10 -1.24 8.21
C LEU A 127 -13.69 0.17 8.30
N SER A 128 -13.21 1.13 7.50
CA SER A 128 -13.76 2.48 7.47
C SER A 128 -15.15 2.50 6.83
N ASP A 129 -15.97 3.49 7.16
CA ASP A 129 -17.32 3.73 6.64
C ASP A 129 -17.42 4.97 5.72
N GLY A 130 -16.36 5.78 5.66
CA GLY A 130 -16.29 7.00 4.85
C GLY A 130 -15.84 6.82 3.40
N PRO A 131 -15.77 7.92 2.61
CA PRO A 131 -15.24 7.91 1.25
C PRO A 131 -13.81 7.34 1.20
N SER A 132 -13.51 6.54 0.18
CA SER A 132 -12.22 5.86 0.06
C SER A 132 -11.74 5.75 -1.39
N LYS A 133 -10.42 5.79 -1.57
CA LYS A 133 -9.74 5.32 -2.78
C LYS A 133 -9.30 3.87 -2.65
N LEU A 134 -9.34 3.30 -1.44
CA LEU A 134 -9.17 1.87 -1.26
C LEU A 134 -10.38 1.14 -1.85
N THR A 135 -10.13 0.24 -2.77
CA THR A 135 -11.17 -0.54 -3.46
C THR A 135 -11.47 -1.87 -2.77
N PHE A 136 -10.88 -2.08 -1.59
CA PHE A 136 -11.09 -3.27 -0.78
C PHE A 136 -12.56 -3.35 -0.34
N PRO A 137 -13.17 -4.55 -0.35
CA PRO A 137 -14.51 -4.73 0.17
C PRO A 137 -14.65 -4.23 1.62
N ARG A 138 -15.81 -3.65 1.93
CA ARG A 138 -16.08 -3.16 3.29
C ARG A 138 -16.36 -4.33 4.23
N ILE A 139 -15.74 -4.30 5.39
CA ILE A 139 -15.99 -5.26 6.45
C ILE A 139 -17.15 -4.72 7.29
N CYS A 140 -18.34 -5.28 7.08
CA CYS A 140 -19.52 -4.98 7.87
C CYS A 140 -19.56 -5.87 9.13
N SER A 141 -20.46 -5.58 10.06
CA SER A 141 -20.71 -6.39 11.28
C SER A 141 -21.27 -7.80 11.03
N THR A 142 -21.26 -8.26 9.77
CA THR A 142 -21.66 -9.62 9.40
C THR A 142 -20.58 -10.64 9.79
N PRO A 143 -20.97 -11.88 10.13
CA PRO A 143 -20.03 -12.90 10.62
C PRO A 143 -19.08 -13.45 9.55
N SER A 144 -19.31 -13.16 8.27
CA SER A 144 -18.48 -13.61 7.15
C SER A 144 -17.65 -12.46 6.56
N TRP A 145 -16.45 -12.78 6.11
CA TRP A 145 -15.66 -11.89 5.28
C TRP A 145 -16.40 -11.58 3.96
N PRO A 146 -16.29 -10.36 3.44
CA PRO A 146 -16.88 -10.01 2.17
C PRO A 146 -16.27 -10.85 1.04
N GLU A 147 -17.12 -11.28 0.11
CA GLU A 147 -16.69 -11.98 -1.09
C GLU A 147 -15.79 -11.06 -1.94
N PRO A 148 -14.70 -11.59 -2.52
CA PRO A 148 -13.86 -10.80 -3.41
C PRO A 148 -14.64 -10.41 -4.68
N PRO A 149 -14.39 -9.21 -5.23
CA PRO A 149 -14.96 -8.82 -6.52
C PRO A 149 -14.46 -9.75 -7.64
N ASN A 150 -15.21 -9.80 -8.74
CA ASN A 150 -14.80 -10.59 -9.91
C ASN A 150 -13.56 -9.96 -10.57
N LEU A 151 -12.42 -10.66 -10.50
CA LEU A 151 -11.15 -10.18 -11.01
C LEU A 151 -10.99 -10.47 -12.51
N ARG A 152 -10.66 -9.42 -13.27
CA ARG A 152 -10.28 -9.49 -14.68
C ARG A 152 -8.84 -10.00 -14.83
N LYS A 153 -8.68 -11.33 -14.77
CA LYS A 153 -7.38 -12.02 -14.87
C LYS A 153 -6.57 -11.62 -16.11
N ASP A 154 -7.24 -11.36 -17.24
CA ASP A 154 -6.60 -10.88 -18.47
C ASP A 154 -5.87 -9.54 -18.29
N LEU A 155 -6.47 -8.62 -17.52
CA LEU A 155 -5.90 -7.32 -17.24
C LEU A 155 -4.79 -7.38 -16.18
N ILE A 156 -4.94 -8.25 -15.18
CA ILE A 156 -3.90 -8.49 -14.17
C ILE A 156 -2.63 -9.01 -14.83
N VAL A 157 -2.73 -10.06 -15.65
CA VAL A 157 -1.59 -10.62 -16.39
C VAL A 157 -0.97 -9.56 -17.30
N LYS A 158 -1.78 -8.77 -18.00
CA LYS A 158 -1.30 -7.68 -18.86
C LYS A 158 -0.52 -6.63 -18.08
N ALA A 159 -1.02 -6.17 -16.93
CA ALA A 159 -0.35 -5.16 -16.11
C ALA A 159 0.98 -5.69 -15.57
N LEU A 160 0.99 -6.89 -14.98
CA LEU A 160 2.21 -7.50 -14.45
C LEU A 160 3.27 -7.76 -15.52
N THR A 161 2.85 -8.12 -16.75
CA THR A 161 3.78 -8.27 -17.88
C THR A 161 4.42 -6.92 -18.23
N GLN A 162 3.63 -5.84 -18.30
CA GLN A 162 4.17 -4.50 -18.58
C GLN A 162 5.10 -4.00 -17.47
N GLU A 163 4.77 -4.26 -16.20
CA GLU A 163 5.64 -3.93 -15.06
C GLU A 163 6.98 -4.66 -15.17
N LYS A 164 6.95 -5.95 -15.50
CA LYS A 164 8.14 -6.77 -15.69
C LYS A 164 9.00 -6.29 -16.86
N ASP A 165 8.38 -5.98 -18.00
CA ASP A 165 9.08 -5.56 -19.21
C ASP A 165 9.79 -4.22 -19.02
N LEU A 166 9.19 -3.30 -18.27
CA LEU A 166 9.79 -2.00 -17.93
C LEU A 166 10.84 -2.11 -16.83
N GLY A 167 10.62 -2.98 -15.84
CA GLY A 167 11.55 -3.20 -14.74
C GLY A 167 11.78 -1.95 -13.87
N TYR A 168 10.76 -1.08 -13.72
CA TYR A 168 10.90 0.16 -12.97
C TYR A 168 10.89 -0.07 -11.46
N PHE A 169 12.08 -0.19 -10.88
CA PHE A 169 12.28 -0.09 -9.45
C PHE A 169 13.69 0.40 -9.11
N ASP A 170 13.85 0.84 -7.87
CA ASP A 170 15.14 1.14 -7.27
C ASP A 170 15.39 0.19 -6.11
N ILE A 171 16.53 -0.49 -6.10
CA ILE A 171 16.85 -1.50 -5.10
C ILE A 171 16.91 -0.90 -3.68
N SER A 172 17.28 0.39 -3.57
CA SER A 172 17.32 1.10 -2.30
C SER A 172 15.94 1.58 -1.82
N GLY A 173 14.92 1.48 -2.67
CA GLY A 173 13.61 2.11 -2.45
C GLY A 173 13.58 3.62 -2.75
N ARG A 174 14.74 4.26 -2.93
CA ARG A 174 14.89 5.71 -3.15
C ARG A 174 14.73 6.11 -4.61
N TYR A 175 13.60 5.72 -5.21
CA TYR A 175 13.33 5.97 -6.64
C TYR A 175 13.42 7.45 -7.05
N TRP A 176 13.17 8.38 -6.12
CA TRP A 176 13.26 9.83 -6.37
C TRP A 176 14.68 10.32 -6.68
N GLU A 177 15.71 9.53 -6.36
CA GLU A 177 17.10 9.85 -6.72
C GLU A 177 17.39 9.57 -8.21
N ASN A 178 16.51 8.81 -8.89
CA ASN A 178 16.71 8.33 -10.24
C ASN A 178 15.48 8.56 -11.15
N LEU A 179 14.81 9.71 -11.00
CA LEU A 179 13.54 9.99 -11.69
C LEU A 179 13.62 9.90 -13.22
N ASP A 180 14.76 10.23 -13.81
CA ASP A 180 14.98 10.19 -15.27
C ASP A 180 14.86 8.77 -15.87
N ARG A 181 14.90 7.72 -15.03
CA ARG A 181 14.73 6.32 -15.47
C ARG A 181 13.27 5.95 -15.76
N TYR A 182 12.30 6.76 -15.31
CA TYR A 182 10.89 6.39 -15.31
C TYR A 182 10.08 7.23 -16.31
N ASP A 183 9.44 6.57 -17.27
CA ASP A 183 8.48 7.25 -18.14
C ASP A 183 7.09 7.32 -17.49
N TYR A 184 6.68 8.53 -17.13
CA TYR A 184 5.35 8.84 -16.59
C TYR A 184 4.22 8.30 -17.48
N LYS A 185 4.36 8.33 -18.80
CA LYS A 185 3.32 7.86 -19.74
C LYS A 185 3.15 6.35 -19.65
N GLU A 186 4.24 5.60 -19.47
CA GLU A 186 4.17 4.14 -19.32
C GLU A 186 3.54 3.76 -17.99
N ILE A 187 3.90 4.44 -16.90
CA ILE A 187 3.29 4.22 -15.58
C ILE A 187 1.80 4.55 -15.62
N LYS A 188 1.41 5.64 -16.28
CA LYS A 188 -0.01 5.98 -16.49
C LYS A 188 -0.77 4.90 -17.25
N LYS A 189 -0.16 4.27 -18.27
CA LYS A 189 -0.79 3.16 -19.01
C LYS A 189 -1.02 1.96 -18.10
N ILE A 190 -0.06 1.61 -17.26
CA ILE A 190 -0.16 0.52 -16.28
C ILE A 190 -1.25 0.83 -15.25
N ASP A 191 -1.26 2.02 -14.68
CA ASP A 191 -2.28 2.46 -13.72
C ASP A 191 -3.69 2.38 -14.33
N ASN A 192 -3.86 2.79 -15.61
CA ASN A 192 -5.14 2.68 -16.31
C ASN A 192 -5.61 1.22 -16.51
N ILE A 193 -4.68 0.26 -16.58
CA ILE A 193 -5.04 -1.17 -16.63
C ILE A 193 -5.50 -1.62 -15.24
N TRP A 194 -4.73 -1.30 -14.20
CA TRP A 194 -5.07 -1.64 -12.81
C TRP A 194 -6.42 -1.07 -12.38
N GLU A 195 -6.79 0.14 -12.80
CA GLU A 195 -8.09 0.73 -12.46
C GLU A 195 -9.32 -0.06 -12.97
N ARG A 196 -9.11 -0.99 -13.91
CA ARG A 196 -10.16 -1.74 -14.63
C ARG A 196 -10.18 -3.23 -14.29
N VAL A 197 -9.43 -3.67 -13.28
CA VAL A 197 -9.33 -5.10 -12.92
C VAL A 197 -10.55 -5.67 -12.20
N PHE A 198 -11.52 -4.80 -11.84
CA PHE A 198 -12.82 -5.16 -11.28
C PHE A 198 -13.93 -4.90 -12.30
#